data_AF-A0A1J5NXJ1-F1
#
_entry.id   AF-A0A1J5NXJ1-F1
#
_cell.length_a   1.000
_cell.length_b   1.000
_cell.length_c   1.000
_cell.angle_alpha   90.00
_cell.angle_beta   90.00
_cell.angle_gamma   90.00
#
_symmetry.space_group_name_H-M   'P 1'
#
loop_
_entity.id
_entity.type
_entity.pdbx_description
1 polymer ?
#
loop_
_entity_poly.entity_id
_entity_poly.type
_entity_poly.pdbx_seq_one_letter_code
_entity_poly.pdbx_strand_id
1 'polypeptide(L)' 'MIHNGATPKIEVDPETYEVRADGELLTCAPAEVLPMAQRYFMY' A
#
# COMPACT_ATOMS: atom_id res chain seq x y z
N MET A 1 4.13 -15.47 -11.24
CA MET A 1 3.23 -14.46 -11.85
C MET A 1 4.05 -13.59 -12.79
N ILE A 2 3.64 -13.40 -14.05
CA ILE A 2 4.47 -12.76 -15.10
C ILE A 2 4.99 -11.37 -14.69
N HIS A 3 4.20 -10.59 -13.95
CA HIS A 3 4.56 -9.22 -13.55
C HIS A 3 4.65 -8.99 -12.02
N ASN A 4 4.28 -9.99 -11.20
CA ASN A 4 4.14 -9.82 -9.74
C ASN A 4 4.67 -11.05 -9.00
N GLY A 5 5.95 -11.37 -9.21
CA GLY A 5 6.59 -12.58 -8.67
C GLY A 5 7.32 -12.40 -7.34
N ALA A 6 7.30 -11.22 -6.72
CA ALA A 6 8.06 -10.94 -5.52
C ALA A 6 7.55 -11.72 -4.30
N THR A 7 8.48 -12.20 -3.46
CA THR A 7 8.18 -12.93 -2.21
C THR A 7 9.05 -12.39 -1.06
N PRO A 8 8.82 -11.14 -0.61
CA PRO A 8 9.63 -10.53 0.46
C PRO A 8 9.35 -11.18 1.81
N LYS A 9 10.28 -11.02 2.76
CA LYS A 9 10.00 -11.34 4.17
C LYS A 9 9.15 -10.22 4.76
N ILE A 10 7.90 -10.54 5.09
CA ILE A 10 6.96 -9.59 5.71
C ILE A 10 6.96 -9.77 7.23
N GLU A 11 7.07 -8.66 7.95
CA GLU A 11 6.99 -8.59 9.40
C GLU A 11 5.95 -7.52 9.79
N VAL A 12 5.19 -7.79 10.85
CA VAL A 12 4.19 -6.86 11.40
C VAL A 12 4.44 -6.73 12.89
N ASP A 13 4.61 -5.50 13.35
CA ASP A 13 4.71 -5.21 14.78
C ASP A 13 3.33 -5.33 15.45
N PRO A 14 3.16 -6.12 16.53
CA PRO A 14 1.84 -6.41 17.10
C PRO A 14 1.24 -5.25 17.91
N GLU A 15 2.02 -4.25 18.29
CA GLU A 15 1.57 -3.13 19.12
C GLU A 15 1.29 -1.89 18.27
N THR A 16 2.16 -1.59 17.32
CA THR A 16 2.12 -0.40 16.47
C THR A 16 1.50 -0.64 15.10
N TYR A 17 1.40 -1.91 14.67
CA TYR A 17 0.97 -2.34 13.34
C TYR A 17 1.86 -1.83 12.20
N GLU A 18 3.11 -1.45 12.49
CA GLU A 18 4.09 -1.18 11.45
C GLU A 18 4.32 -2.43 10.60
N VAL A 19 4.28 -2.25 9.27
CA VAL A 19 4.53 -3.33 8.30
C VAL A 19 5.91 -3.10 7.69
N ARG A 20 6.74 -4.14 7.67
CA ARG A 20 8.07 -4.12 7.05
C ARG A 20 8.21 -5.20 5.99
N ALA A 21 8.88 -4.88 4.89
CA ALA A 21 9.35 -5.84 3.89
C ALA A 21 10.87 -5.79 3.82
N ASP A 22 11.53 -6.92 4.05
CA ASP A 22 12.99 -7.03 4.05
C ASP A 22 13.67 -5.97 4.96
N GLY A 23 13.01 -5.63 6.07
CA GLY A 23 13.44 -4.64 7.07
C GLY A 23 13.01 -3.19 6.78
N GLU A 24 12.56 -2.88 5.57
CA GLU A 24 12.12 -1.54 5.16
C GLU A 24 10.67 -1.27 5.59
N LEU A 25 10.42 -0.10 6.19
CA LEU A 25 9.08 0.32 6.63
C LEU A 25 8.21 0.65 5.42
N LEU A 26 7.09 -0.06 5.28
CA LEU A 26 6.09 0.19 4.25
C LEU A 26 5.05 1.18 4.77
N THR A 27 5.09 2.41 4.26
CA THR A 27 4.10 3.45 4.57
C THR A 27 3.90 4.40 3.40
N CYS A 28 2.74 5.06 3.34
CA CYS A 28 2.46 6.10 2.37
C CYS A 28 1.48 7.14 2.95
N ALA A 29 1.57 8.37 2.44
CA ALA A 29 0.59 9.40 2.77
C ALA A 29 -0.75 9.09 2.10
N PRO A 30 -1.88 9.41 2.76
CA PRO A 30 -3.18 9.31 2.13
C PRO A 30 -3.30 10.30 0.96
N ALA A 31 -3.97 9.89 -0.12
CA ALA A 31 -4.27 10.78 -1.23
C ALA A 31 -5.55 11.60 -0.94
N GLU A 32 -5.49 12.91 -1.12
CA GLU A 32 -6.65 13.81 -0.90
C GLU A 32 -7.64 13.79 -2.08
N VAL A 33 -7.14 13.57 -3.29
CA VAL A 33 -7.92 13.54 -4.53
C VAL A 33 -7.43 12.39 -5.39
N LEU A 34 -8.37 11.67 -6.01
CA LEU A 34 -8.05 10.57 -6.92
C LEU A 34 -8.43 10.91 -8.37
N PRO A 35 -7.59 10.52 -9.35
CA PRO A 35 -8.01 10.49 -10.74
C PRO A 35 -9.13 9.46 -10.92
N MET A 36 -9.87 9.56 -12.03
CA MET A 36 -10.94 8.61 -12.38
C MET A 36 -12.08 8.51 -11.36
N ALA A 37 -12.22 9.47 -10.45
CA ALA A 37 -13.32 9.56 -9.49
C ALA A 37 -14.39 10.57 -9.95
N GLN A 38 -14.63 11.63 -9.18
CA GLN A 38 -15.71 12.62 -9.35
C GLN A 38 -15.90 13.16 -10.77
N ARG A 39 -14.85 13.22 -11.59
CA ARG A 39 -14.93 13.70 -12.98
C ARG A 39 -15.84 12.82 -13.86
N TYR A 40 -16.00 11.54 -13.55
CA TYR A 40 -16.62 10.56 -14.44
C TYR A 40 -17.95 10.00 -13.94
N PHE A 41 -18.33 10.29 -12.70
CA PHE A 41 -19.56 9.77 -12.10
C PHE A 41 -20.51 10.92 -11.75
N MET A 42 -21.79 10.73 -12.09
CA MET A 42 -22.83 11.71 -11.77
C MET A 42 -23.22 11.66 -10.29
N TYR A 43 -23.08 10.50 -9.63
CA TYR A 43 -23.16 10.29 -8.18
C TYR A 43 -22.26 9.11 -7.78
#